data_AF-A0A970E4C6-F1
#
_entry.id   AF-A0A970E4C6-F1
#
_cell.length_a   1.000
_cell.length_b   1.000
_cell.length_c   1.000
_cell.angle_alpha   90.00
_cell.angle_beta   90.00
_cell.angle_gamma   90.00
#
_symmetry.space_group_name_H-M   'P 1'
#
loop_
_entity.id
_entity.type
_entity.pdbx_description
1 polymer ?
#
loop_
_entity_poly.entity_id
_entity_poly.type
_entity_poly.pdbx_seq_one_letter_code
_entity_poly.pdbx_strand_id
1 'polypeptide(L)'
;MKKGLLGLLLLLLLWGTAEAAVEVFYLPETGFLRVSGEVVVEPEAASLAFLIFPAAHLTEFWADDLVEYSVQRYPDSTAVVFTVREVRPQQVTFSYEGLVEQRLEQAVLDPHALWLPEFSVPVQEVPVTLQLPIHWEVISEEVQQVRVQGSFQLVELPPTALPPAIVLVNTAPPLAEQPEETAEEVVEDVLEDVVDAVELAEVGGVDLPDEPAVEPRGENEDELPGGRQSETSARIQIQINRFTRALNLRDVEELSELLSPALQEKGLAQYLASLPSYYGTVSSQIVEVPSSPGGTYHVLLSTERGGRYTAAMIWEDGGGALQLTYFRLTPAAPEVPPEIAASCASFLGDLQTALRTGDLTRLETLFAPDLRQKRSDVVDFLLTMDTSTAWALEQITLEPFSITVRVSSGQGDQLLLQFELTPGQYHWLLKGLGVVPLP
;
A
#
# COMPACT_ATOMS: atom_id res chain seq x y z
N MET A 1 48.58 -9.88 10.91
CA MET A 1 47.35 -10.57 10.44
C MET A 1 46.10 -9.69 10.50
N LYS A 2 45.93 -8.77 11.47
CA LYS A 2 44.74 -7.89 11.54
C LYS A 2 44.61 -6.82 10.42
N LYS A 3 45.72 -6.36 9.83
CA LYS A 3 45.71 -5.33 8.77
C LYS A 3 45.24 -5.86 7.40
N GLY A 4 45.43 -7.15 7.12
CA GLY A 4 44.96 -7.79 5.88
C GLY A 4 43.46 -8.05 5.90
N LEU A 5 42.91 -8.39 7.07
CA LEU A 5 41.47 -8.59 7.25
C LEU A 5 40.71 -7.26 7.08
N LEU A 6 41.24 -6.16 7.61
CA LEU A 6 40.63 -4.83 7.45
C LEU A 6 40.60 -4.39 5.97
N GLY A 7 41.67 -4.65 5.23
CA GLY A 7 41.73 -4.36 3.80
C GLY A 7 40.73 -5.18 2.98
N LEU A 8 40.56 -6.47 3.30
CA LEU A 8 39.58 -7.35 2.65
C LEU A 8 38.13 -6.95 2.98
N LEU A 9 37.88 -6.52 4.22
CA LEU A 9 36.56 -6.06 4.66
C LEU A 9 36.20 -4.70 4.04
N LEU A 10 37.18 -3.82 3.85
CA LEU A 10 37.00 -2.56 3.12
C LEU A 10 36.73 -2.80 1.62
N LEU A 11 37.34 -3.84 1.03
CA LEU A 11 37.14 -4.22 -0.38
C LEU A 11 35.77 -4.88 -0.60
N LEU A 12 35.30 -5.67 0.37
CA LEU A 12 33.95 -6.27 0.37
C LEU A 12 32.83 -5.23 0.62
N LEU A 13 33.11 -4.18 1.40
CA LEU A 13 32.17 -3.07 1.63
C LEU A 13 32.07 -2.11 0.43
N LEU A 14 33.01 -2.16 -0.53
CA LEU A 14 33.00 -1.36 -1.75
C LEU A 14 32.34 -2.06 -2.95
N TRP A 15 31.84 -3.30 -2.78
CA TRP A 15 31.27 -4.12 -3.86
C TRP A 15 29.75 -4.30 -3.79
N GLY A 16 29.06 -3.50 -2.99
CA GLY A 16 27.59 -3.50 -2.92
C GLY A 16 27.00 -2.18 -3.40
N THR A 17 27.26 -1.75 -4.63
CA THR A 17 26.32 -0.85 -5.31
C THR A 17 25.22 -1.75 -5.86
N ALA A 18 24.01 -1.66 -5.30
CA ALA A 18 22.84 -2.22 -5.97
C ALA A 18 22.82 -1.64 -7.38
N GLU A 19 22.83 -2.52 -8.39
CA GLU A 19 22.79 -2.10 -9.78
C GLU A 19 21.36 -1.66 -10.10
N ALA A 20 21.21 -0.51 -10.76
CA ALA A 20 19.92 0.02 -11.18
C ALA A 20 19.18 -1.05 -12.00
N ALA A 21 17.95 -1.37 -11.63
CA ALA A 21 17.17 -2.45 -12.22
C ALA A 21 15.68 -2.17 -12.08
N VAL A 22 14.88 -2.74 -12.98
CA VAL A 22 13.42 -2.62 -12.93
C VAL A 22 12.78 -4.00 -12.82
N GLU A 23 11.88 -4.14 -11.85
CA GLU A 23 11.06 -5.32 -11.63
C GLU A 23 9.61 -5.01 -12.03
N VAL A 24 9.04 -5.86 -12.87
CA VAL A 24 7.67 -5.76 -13.37
C VAL A 24 6.91 -7.00 -12.94
N PHE A 25 5.90 -6.85 -12.10
CA PHE A 25 4.99 -7.90 -11.72
C PHE A 25 3.68 -7.74 -12.48
N TYR A 26 3.31 -8.75 -13.28
CA TYR A 26 2.12 -8.69 -14.12
C TYR A 26 1.26 -9.93 -13.97
N LEU A 27 -0.04 -9.73 -13.72
CA LEU A 27 -1.09 -10.74 -13.67
C LEU A 27 -2.09 -10.47 -14.80
N PRO A 28 -1.89 -11.05 -16.00
CA PRO A 28 -2.70 -10.73 -17.18
C PRO A 28 -4.21 -10.94 -16.98
N GLU A 29 -4.62 -11.96 -16.24
CA GLU A 29 -6.02 -12.33 -16.04
C GLU A 29 -6.78 -11.29 -15.21
N THR A 30 -6.10 -10.69 -14.23
CA THR A 30 -6.68 -9.63 -13.40
C THR A 30 -6.41 -8.24 -13.97
N GLY A 31 -5.45 -8.14 -14.90
CA GLY A 31 -4.94 -6.87 -15.41
C GLY A 31 -4.03 -6.16 -14.40
N PHE A 32 -3.70 -6.78 -13.27
CA PHE A 32 -2.87 -6.13 -12.26
C PHE A 32 -1.42 -6.02 -12.72
N LEU A 33 -0.89 -4.80 -12.71
CA LEU A 33 0.48 -4.49 -13.07
C LEU A 33 1.11 -3.65 -11.96
N ARG A 34 2.26 -4.08 -11.45
CA ARG A 34 3.12 -3.30 -10.55
C ARG A 34 4.51 -3.22 -11.13
N VAL A 35 5.07 -2.02 -11.12
CA VAL A 35 6.46 -1.79 -11.49
C VAL A 35 7.17 -1.14 -10.33
N SER A 36 8.37 -1.64 -10.04
CA SER A 36 9.27 -1.03 -9.08
C SER A 36 10.67 -1.06 -9.64
N GLY A 37 11.44 -0.01 -9.45
CA GLY A 37 12.78 -0.01 -9.96
C GLY A 37 13.57 1.22 -9.62
N GLU A 38 14.80 1.16 -10.05
CA GLU A 38 15.77 2.22 -9.94
C GLU A 38 16.40 2.46 -11.31
N VAL A 39 16.50 3.74 -11.70
CA VAL A 39 17.13 4.14 -12.95
C VAL A 39 18.04 5.34 -12.73
N VAL A 40 19.01 5.50 -13.62
CA VAL A 40 19.83 6.71 -13.69
C VAL A 40 19.35 7.56 -14.86
N VAL A 41 18.94 8.80 -14.57
CA VAL A 41 18.51 9.76 -15.58
C VAL A 41 19.58 10.84 -15.80
N GLU A 42 19.67 11.35 -17.03
CA GLU A 42 20.62 12.40 -17.42
C GLU A 42 19.87 13.69 -17.78
N PRO A 43 19.54 14.53 -16.78
CA PRO A 43 18.70 15.70 -16.99
C PRO A 43 19.46 16.84 -17.69
N GLU A 44 18.80 17.50 -18.64
CA GLU A 44 19.27 18.76 -19.24
C GLU A 44 18.62 19.99 -18.58
N ALA A 45 17.57 19.78 -17.78
CA ALA A 45 16.83 20.82 -17.06
C ALA A 45 16.45 20.34 -15.65
N ALA A 46 16.16 21.29 -14.76
CA ALA A 46 15.77 20.99 -13.38
C ALA A 46 14.36 20.38 -13.28
N SER A 47 13.46 20.72 -14.22
CA SER A 47 12.11 20.19 -14.28
C SER A 47 12.07 18.97 -15.17
N LEU A 48 11.62 17.84 -14.62
CA LEU A 48 11.61 16.53 -15.23
C LEU A 48 10.21 15.93 -15.13
N ALA A 49 9.91 14.98 -16.00
CA ALA A 49 8.69 14.22 -15.89
C ALA A 49 8.89 12.78 -16.36
N PHE A 50 8.00 11.89 -15.93
CA PHE A 50 7.79 10.62 -16.60
C PHE A 50 6.29 10.28 -16.67
N LEU A 51 5.94 9.47 -17.66
CA LEU A 51 4.59 8.98 -17.89
C LEU A 51 4.51 7.49 -17.53
N ILE A 52 3.41 7.12 -16.88
CA ILE A 52 3.02 5.74 -16.59
C ILE A 52 1.59 5.51 -17.05
N PHE A 53 1.16 4.25 -17.11
CA PHE A 53 -0.16 3.86 -17.61
C PHE A 53 -1.34 4.58 -16.90
N PRO A 54 -2.51 4.67 -17.57
CA PRO A 54 -3.68 5.35 -17.03
C PRO A 54 -4.09 4.84 -15.64
N ALA A 55 -4.48 5.74 -14.76
CA ALA A 55 -4.95 5.43 -13.40
C ALA A 55 -3.94 4.69 -12.50
N ALA A 56 -2.66 4.58 -12.89
CA ALA A 56 -1.62 4.07 -12.02
C ALA A 56 -1.52 4.88 -10.72
N HIS A 57 -1.27 4.19 -9.63
CA HIS A 57 -1.01 4.73 -8.31
C HIS A 57 0.48 4.68 -8.03
N LEU A 58 1.10 5.85 -7.88
CA LEU A 58 2.48 5.97 -7.43
C LEU A 58 2.55 5.61 -5.94
N THR A 59 3.22 4.51 -5.61
CA THR A 59 3.36 3.98 -4.25
C THR A 59 4.68 4.38 -3.61
N GLU A 60 5.70 4.65 -4.42
CA GLU A 60 7.01 5.13 -3.98
C GLU A 60 7.63 6.02 -5.06
N PHE A 61 8.26 7.12 -4.65
CA PHE A 61 9.04 7.96 -5.55
C PHE A 61 10.14 8.70 -4.80
N TRP A 62 11.36 8.57 -5.29
CA TRP A 62 12.54 9.26 -4.79
C TRP A 62 13.45 9.61 -5.96
N ALA A 63 14.10 10.77 -5.87
CA ALA A 63 15.19 11.13 -6.74
C ALA A 63 16.29 11.79 -5.91
N ASP A 64 17.54 11.65 -6.34
CA ASP A 64 18.61 12.49 -5.84
C ASP A 64 18.21 13.97 -5.95
N ASP A 65 18.59 14.78 -4.96
CA ASP A 65 18.36 16.23 -4.94
C ASP A 65 16.90 16.66 -5.21
N LEU A 66 15.92 15.79 -4.95
CA LEU A 66 14.50 16.06 -5.16
C LEU A 66 14.06 17.28 -4.32
N VAL A 67 13.44 18.25 -4.99
CA VAL A 67 12.88 19.45 -4.35
C VAL A 67 11.39 19.26 -4.09
N GLU A 68 10.66 18.85 -5.14
CA GLU A 68 9.22 18.60 -5.09
C GLU A 68 8.81 17.70 -6.26
N TYR A 69 7.66 17.05 -6.11
CA TYR A 69 7.00 16.33 -7.18
C TYR A 69 5.48 16.51 -7.10
N SER A 70 4.82 16.28 -8.23
CA SER A 70 3.36 16.27 -8.34
C SER A 70 2.93 15.16 -9.28
N VAL A 71 1.73 14.62 -9.04
CA VAL A 71 1.13 13.59 -9.87
C VAL A 71 -0.11 14.15 -10.54
N GLN A 72 -0.15 14.09 -11.86
CA GLN A 72 -1.26 14.56 -12.69
C GLN A 72 -1.84 13.39 -13.47
N ARG A 73 -3.16 13.21 -13.42
CA ARG A 73 -3.85 12.12 -14.10
C ARG A 73 -4.51 12.64 -15.36
N TYR A 74 -4.20 12.03 -16.49
CA TYR A 74 -4.78 12.27 -17.81
C TYR A 74 -5.63 11.06 -18.22
N PRO A 75 -6.50 11.18 -19.25
CA PRO A 75 -7.30 10.06 -19.72
C PRO A 75 -6.46 8.84 -20.13
N ASP A 76 -5.31 9.08 -20.77
CA ASP A 76 -4.49 8.04 -21.38
C ASP A 76 -3.14 7.82 -20.67
N SER A 77 -2.88 8.53 -19.56
CA SER A 77 -1.64 8.39 -18.80
C SER A 77 -1.71 9.01 -17.41
N THR A 78 -0.76 8.66 -16.56
CA THR A 78 -0.47 9.40 -15.33
C THR A 78 0.92 10.01 -15.47
N ALA A 79 1.03 11.32 -15.30
CA ALA A 79 2.30 12.04 -15.34
C ALA A 79 2.80 12.32 -13.93
N VAL A 80 4.07 12.02 -13.69
CA VAL A 80 4.79 12.42 -12.48
C VAL A 80 5.77 13.50 -12.88
N VAL A 81 5.53 14.72 -12.42
CA VAL A 81 6.39 15.89 -12.70
C VAL A 81 7.17 16.21 -11.45
N PHE A 82 8.49 16.29 -11.55
CA PHE A 82 9.37 16.51 -10.41
C PHE A 82 10.48 17.50 -10.73
N THR A 83 10.98 18.17 -9.69
CA THR A 83 12.06 19.15 -9.82
C THR A 83 13.25 18.71 -8.99
N VAL A 84 14.44 18.74 -9.60
CA VAL A 84 15.72 18.44 -8.94
C VAL A 84 16.52 19.72 -8.73
N ARG A 85 17.26 19.79 -7.63
CA ARG A 85 18.04 20.98 -7.27
C ARG A 85 19.23 21.21 -8.19
N GLU A 86 19.88 20.13 -8.61
CA GLU A 86 21.09 20.16 -9.43
C GLU A 86 20.88 19.39 -10.74
N VAL A 87 21.26 20.01 -11.86
CA VAL A 87 21.18 19.39 -13.19
C VAL A 87 22.45 18.57 -13.41
N ARG A 88 22.45 17.34 -12.89
CA ARG A 88 23.51 16.32 -13.00
C ARG A 88 22.85 14.94 -13.04
N PRO A 89 23.54 13.85 -13.41
CA PRO A 89 22.95 12.51 -13.36
C PRO A 89 22.31 12.22 -12.01
N GLN A 90 21.06 11.75 -12.01
CA GLN A 90 20.27 11.48 -10.80
C GLN A 90 19.87 10.02 -10.76
N GLN A 91 20.00 9.38 -9.59
CA GLN A 91 19.35 8.11 -9.32
C GLN A 91 17.87 8.38 -8.98
N VAL A 92 16.96 7.70 -9.66
CA VAL A 92 15.52 7.79 -9.47
C VAL A 92 14.98 6.43 -9.08
N THR A 93 14.38 6.34 -7.90
CA THR A 93 13.70 5.15 -7.40
C THR A 93 12.20 5.37 -7.48
N PHE A 94 11.46 4.41 -8.01
CA PHE A 94 10.01 4.53 -8.15
C PHE A 94 9.33 3.19 -7.93
N SER A 95 8.08 3.25 -7.48
CA SER A 95 7.15 2.14 -7.58
C SER A 95 5.75 2.67 -7.88
N TYR A 96 5.04 1.98 -8.75
CA TYR A 96 3.66 2.25 -9.08
C TYR A 96 2.89 0.96 -9.38
N GLU A 97 1.59 0.98 -9.12
CA GLU A 97 0.71 -0.16 -9.35
C GLU A 97 -0.65 0.28 -9.90
N GLY A 98 -1.37 -0.64 -10.53
CA GLY A 98 -2.70 -0.37 -11.04
C GLY A 98 -3.23 -1.49 -11.93
N LEU A 99 -4.31 -1.18 -12.63
CA LEU A 99 -4.99 -2.12 -13.52
C LEU A 99 -4.81 -1.68 -14.97
N VAL A 100 -4.31 -2.60 -15.79
CA VAL A 100 -4.35 -2.56 -17.25
C VAL A 100 -5.45 -3.48 -17.77
N GLU A 101 -5.62 -3.54 -19.09
CA GLU A 101 -6.66 -4.37 -19.68
C GLU A 101 -6.43 -5.87 -19.38
N GLN A 102 -7.50 -6.56 -18.99
CA GLN A 102 -7.48 -7.99 -18.68
C GLN A 102 -7.29 -8.82 -19.95
N ARG A 103 -6.51 -9.90 -19.82
CA ARG A 103 -6.13 -10.80 -20.90
C ARG A 103 -6.13 -12.24 -20.41
N LEU A 104 -6.90 -13.10 -21.09
CA LEU A 104 -7.05 -14.49 -20.69
C LEU A 104 -6.14 -15.43 -21.50
N GLU A 105 -5.98 -15.18 -22.80
CA GLU A 105 -5.26 -16.08 -23.71
C GLU A 105 -3.92 -15.50 -24.17
N GLN A 106 -3.91 -14.21 -24.52
CA GLN A 106 -2.74 -13.53 -25.04
C GLN A 106 -2.73 -12.10 -24.53
N ALA A 107 -1.58 -11.62 -24.08
CA ALA A 107 -1.37 -10.23 -23.68
C ALA A 107 -0.22 -9.61 -24.48
N VAL A 108 -0.32 -8.32 -24.74
CA VAL A 108 0.74 -7.54 -25.40
C VAL A 108 1.07 -6.37 -24.50
N LEU A 109 2.29 -6.35 -23.98
CA LEU A 109 2.85 -5.19 -23.30
C LEU A 109 3.47 -4.28 -24.36
N ASP A 110 2.63 -3.43 -24.94
CA ASP A 110 3.02 -2.46 -25.95
C ASP A 110 3.72 -1.25 -25.29
N PRO A 111 4.80 -0.69 -25.86
CA PRO A 111 5.43 0.51 -25.32
C PRO A 111 4.46 1.69 -25.12
N HIS A 112 3.46 1.84 -26.00
CA HIS A 112 2.42 2.86 -25.90
C HIS A 112 1.44 2.61 -24.75
N ALA A 113 1.41 1.40 -24.18
CA ALA A 113 0.62 1.11 -22.98
C ALA A 113 1.26 1.66 -21.70
N LEU A 114 2.48 2.23 -21.78
CA LEU A 114 3.20 2.84 -20.65
C LEU A 114 3.33 1.89 -19.45
N TRP A 115 3.49 0.59 -19.73
CA TRP A 115 3.68 -0.43 -18.70
C TRP A 115 5.02 -0.23 -17.98
N LEU A 116 6.06 0.17 -18.71
CA LEU A 116 7.29 0.78 -18.18
C LEU A 116 7.20 2.31 -18.23
N PRO A 117 7.90 3.03 -17.34
CA PRO A 117 7.82 4.48 -17.31
C PRO A 117 8.56 5.09 -18.50
N GLU A 118 7.94 6.08 -19.14
CA GLU A 118 8.56 6.88 -20.20
C GLU A 118 9.04 8.21 -19.63
N PHE A 119 10.35 8.36 -19.45
CA PHE A 119 10.95 9.60 -18.94
C PHE A 119 11.10 10.66 -20.02
N SER A 120 10.92 11.92 -19.64
CA SER A 120 11.12 13.09 -20.52
C SER A 120 12.59 13.40 -20.81
N VAL A 121 13.51 12.61 -20.26
CA VAL A 121 14.97 12.76 -20.34
C VAL A 121 15.62 11.41 -20.60
N PRO A 122 16.85 11.39 -21.13
CA PRO A 122 17.59 10.15 -21.35
C PRO A 122 17.73 9.35 -20.04
N VAL A 123 17.52 8.04 -20.16
CA VAL A 123 17.68 7.05 -19.09
C VAL A 123 18.79 6.09 -19.50
N GLN A 124 19.66 5.73 -18.56
CA GLN A 124 20.64 4.67 -18.81
C GLN A 124 19.94 3.32 -18.97
N GLU A 125 20.50 2.44 -19.80
CA GLU A 125 19.96 1.09 -19.98
C GLU A 125 20.01 0.33 -18.67
N VAL A 126 18.86 -0.23 -18.27
CA VAL A 126 18.73 -1.02 -17.04
C VAL A 126 18.18 -2.40 -17.35
N PRO A 127 18.62 -3.45 -16.65
CA PRO A 127 17.99 -4.76 -16.73
C PRO A 127 16.53 -4.67 -16.26
N VAL A 128 15.64 -5.32 -17.02
CA VAL A 128 14.21 -5.44 -16.68
C VAL A 128 13.89 -6.90 -16.39
N THR A 129 13.33 -7.18 -15.22
CA THR A 129 12.86 -8.52 -14.84
C THR A 129 11.34 -8.53 -14.80
N LEU A 130 10.73 -9.38 -15.62
CA LEU A 130 9.30 -9.57 -15.69
C LEU A 130 8.90 -10.82 -14.88
N GLN A 131 8.15 -10.63 -13.80
CA GLN A 131 7.58 -11.68 -12.98
C GLN A 131 6.15 -11.99 -13.45
N LEU A 132 5.93 -13.20 -13.97
CA LEU A 132 4.67 -13.68 -14.53
C LEU A 132 4.21 -14.95 -13.83
N PRO A 133 2.90 -15.28 -13.84
CA PRO A 133 2.46 -16.62 -13.46
C PRO A 133 3.15 -17.70 -14.31
N ILE A 134 3.32 -18.90 -13.73
CA ILE A 134 4.07 -19.99 -14.37
C ILE A 134 3.46 -20.45 -15.71
N HIS A 135 2.17 -20.22 -15.91
CA HIS A 135 1.43 -20.57 -17.13
C HIS A 135 1.40 -19.44 -18.18
N TRP A 136 2.20 -18.38 -18.02
CA TRP A 136 2.32 -17.30 -18.99
C TRP A 136 3.73 -17.19 -19.55
N GLU A 137 3.91 -17.48 -20.83
CA GLU A 137 5.22 -17.46 -21.48
C GLU A 137 5.43 -16.20 -22.32
N VAL A 138 6.65 -15.67 -22.30
CA VAL A 138 7.08 -14.58 -23.20
C VAL A 138 7.48 -15.15 -24.55
N ILE A 139 6.78 -14.74 -25.61
CA ILE A 139 7.15 -15.02 -27.00
C ILE A 139 8.04 -13.89 -27.50
N SER A 140 9.34 -13.97 -27.17
CA SER A 140 10.37 -13.07 -27.69
C SER A 140 11.68 -13.81 -27.88
N GLU A 141 12.39 -13.54 -28.98
CA GLU A 141 13.73 -14.08 -29.24
C GLU A 141 14.81 -13.45 -28.35
N GLU A 142 14.46 -12.39 -27.61
CA GLU A 142 15.41 -11.56 -26.85
C GLU A 142 15.47 -11.90 -25.35
N VAL A 143 14.72 -12.89 -24.89
CA VAL A 143 14.75 -13.32 -23.48
C VAL A 143 16.14 -13.83 -23.10
N GLN A 144 16.76 -13.22 -22.09
CA GLN A 144 18.10 -13.60 -21.65
C GLN A 144 18.08 -14.84 -20.76
N GLN A 145 17.17 -14.84 -19.78
CA GLN A 145 17.06 -15.92 -18.81
C GLN A 145 15.63 -16.05 -18.30
N VAL A 146 15.20 -17.29 -18.04
CA VAL A 146 13.96 -17.59 -17.31
C VAL A 146 14.33 -18.37 -16.05
N ARG A 147 13.80 -17.94 -14.90
CA ARG A 147 13.95 -18.65 -13.61
C ARG A 147 12.58 -18.86 -13.01
N VAL A 148 12.32 -20.05 -12.47
CA VAL A 148 11.07 -20.34 -11.75
C VAL A 148 11.27 -20.04 -10.27
N GLN A 149 10.32 -19.31 -9.68
CA GLN A 149 10.27 -18.99 -8.27
C GLN A 149 8.83 -19.17 -7.75
N GLY A 150 8.58 -20.31 -7.12
CA GLY A 150 7.23 -20.67 -6.64
C GLY A 150 6.23 -20.79 -7.79
N SER A 151 5.10 -20.10 -7.68
CA SER A 151 4.05 -20.04 -8.70
C SER A 151 4.34 -19.06 -9.85
N PHE A 152 5.53 -18.46 -9.87
CA PHE A 152 5.93 -17.46 -10.84
C PHE A 152 7.17 -17.87 -11.62
N GLN A 153 7.33 -17.25 -12.77
CA GLN A 153 8.58 -17.21 -13.51
C GLN A 153 9.08 -15.77 -13.61
N LEU A 154 10.38 -15.61 -13.45
CA LEU A 154 11.12 -14.37 -13.62
C LEU A 154 11.80 -14.46 -14.99
N VAL A 155 11.41 -13.57 -15.89
CA VAL A 155 11.95 -13.44 -17.23
C VAL A 155 12.86 -12.23 -17.26
N GLU A 156 14.16 -12.45 -17.38
CA GLU A 156 15.17 -11.40 -17.54
C GLU A 156 15.21 -10.96 -19.01
N LEU A 157 14.88 -9.69 -19.24
CA LEU A 157 14.89 -9.01 -20.53
C LEU A 157 16.24 -8.32 -20.74
N PRO A 158 16.64 -8.03 -22.00
CA PRO A 158 17.86 -7.30 -22.25
C PRO A 158 17.80 -5.89 -21.64
N PRO A 159 18.94 -5.36 -21.15
CA PRO A 159 19.01 -3.99 -20.70
C PRO A 159 18.48 -3.04 -21.77
N THR A 160 17.61 -2.13 -21.36
CA THR A 160 16.95 -1.22 -22.30
C THR A 160 16.65 0.11 -21.62
N ALA A 161 16.75 1.19 -22.39
CA ALA A 161 16.29 2.52 -22.00
C ALA A 161 14.84 2.78 -22.46
N LEU A 162 14.32 1.96 -23.37
CA LEU A 162 12.98 2.09 -23.94
C LEU A 162 12.16 0.82 -23.68
N PRO A 163 10.85 0.91 -23.43
CA PRO A 163 10.03 -0.27 -23.24
C PRO A 163 10.05 -1.14 -24.50
N PRO A 164 10.37 -2.44 -24.41
CA PRO A 164 10.21 -3.34 -25.54
C PRO A 164 8.73 -3.71 -25.73
N ALA A 165 8.36 -4.08 -26.96
CA ALA A 165 7.06 -4.73 -27.19
C ALA A 165 7.17 -6.21 -26.84
N ILE A 166 6.36 -6.68 -25.90
CA ILE A 166 6.41 -8.07 -25.43
C ILE A 166 5.06 -8.75 -25.67
N VAL A 167 5.10 -9.91 -26.31
CA VAL A 167 3.93 -10.77 -26.48
C VAL A 167 3.99 -11.88 -25.42
N LEU A 168 2.90 -12.05 -24.70
CA LEU A 168 2.71 -13.05 -23.67
C LEU A 168 1.59 -14.00 -24.08
N VAL A 169 1.76 -15.30 -23.87
CA VAL A 169 0.73 -16.30 -24.16
C VAL A 169 0.48 -17.18 -22.96
N ASN A 170 -0.80 -17.42 -22.69
CA ASN A 170 -1.25 -18.35 -21.68
C ASN A 170 -1.09 -19.79 -22.21
N THR A 171 -0.29 -20.59 -21.52
CA THR A 171 -0.04 -22.01 -21.82
C THR A 171 -0.83 -22.95 -20.94
N ALA A 172 -1.69 -22.43 -20.05
CA ALA A 172 -2.64 -23.26 -19.33
C ALA A 172 -3.53 -24.00 -20.33
N PRO A 173 -3.84 -25.28 -20.08
CA PRO A 173 -4.83 -25.98 -20.89
C PRO A 173 -6.12 -25.17 -20.85
N PRO A 174 -6.81 -24.95 -22.00
CA PRO A 174 -8.11 -24.31 -21.99
C PRO A 174 -8.96 -25.07 -20.98
N LEU A 175 -9.57 -24.36 -20.02
CA LEU A 175 -10.56 -24.96 -19.15
C LEU A 175 -11.54 -25.65 -20.11
N ALA A 176 -11.58 -26.98 -20.08
CA ALA A 176 -12.65 -27.70 -20.73
C ALA A 176 -13.92 -27.03 -20.24
N GLU A 177 -14.78 -26.59 -21.16
CA GLU A 177 -16.14 -26.18 -20.84
C GLU A 177 -16.69 -27.28 -19.94
N GLN A 178 -16.74 -27.02 -18.62
CA GLN A 178 -17.42 -27.93 -17.73
C GLN A 178 -18.85 -27.91 -18.27
N PRO A 179 -19.40 -29.07 -18.67
CA PRO A 179 -20.80 -29.09 -19.06
C PRO A 179 -21.56 -28.45 -17.91
N GLU A 180 -22.46 -27.51 -18.21
CA GLU A 180 -23.40 -26.98 -17.23
C GLU A 180 -24.07 -28.21 -16.57
N GLU A 181 -23.56 -28.63 -15.41
CA GLU A 181 -24.22 -29.61 -14.57
C GLU A 181 -25.52 -28.94 -14.18
N THR A 182 -26.57 -29.38 -14.86
CA THR A 182 -27.92 -28.95 -14.58
C THR A 182 -28.18 -29.39 -13.15
N ALA A 183 -28.57 -28.44 -12.29
CA ALA A 183 -28.71 -28.59 -10.84
C ALA A 183 -29.76 -29.63 -10.37
N GLU A 184 -30.15 -30.56 -11.24
CA GLU A 184 -31.08 -31.65 -10.95
C GLU A 184 -30.37 -33.00 -10.74
N GLU A 185 -29.13 -33.23 -11.21
CA GLU A 185 -28.46 -34.55 -11.05
C GLU A 185 -27.67 -34.71 -9.73
N VAL A 186 -27.19 -33.61 -9.12
CA VAL A 186 -26.45 -33.67 -7.83
C VAL A 186 -27.36 -33.99 -6.64
N VAL A 187 -28.68 -33.85 -6.77
CA VAL A 187 -29.62 -34.10 -5.67
C VAL A 187 -29.94 -35.59 -5.52
N GLU A 188 -29.76 -36.41 -6.57
CA GLU A 188 -30.08 -37.84 -6.51
C GLU A 188 -28.93 -38.66 -5.89
N ASP A 189 -27.67 -38.35 -6.21
CA ASP A 189 -26.49 -39.08 -5.69
C ASP A 189 -26.21 -38.78 -4.20
N VAL A 190 -26.56 -37.59 -3.68
CA VAL A 190 -26.34 -37.26 -2.26
C VAL A 190 -27.41 -37.87 -1.34
N LEU A 191 -28.57 -38.24 -1.87
CA LEU A 191 -29.65 -38.83 -1.09
C LEU A 191 -29.52 -40.35 -0.93
N GLU A 192 -28.78 -41.06 -1.79
CA GLU A 192 -28.53 -42.51 -1.61
C GLU A 192 -27.48 -42.79 -0.52
N ASP A 193 -26.43 -41.99 -0.42
CA ASP A 193 -25.33 -42.20 0.55
C ASP A 193 -25.69 -41.85 2.02
N VAL A 194 -26.75 -41.06 2.25
CA VAL A 194 -27.17 -40.67 3.61
C VAL A 194 -28.13 -41.70 4.23
N VAL A 195 -28.80 -42.52 3.42
CA VAL A 195 -29.79 -43.51 3.92
C VAL A 195 -29.10 -44.77 4.44
N ASP A 196 -27.95 -45.17 3.87
CA ASP A 196 -27.19 -46.35 4.31
C ASP A 196 -26.40 -46.14 5.62
N ALA A 197 -26.15 -44.89 6.02
CA ALA A 197 -25.39 -44.58 7.24
C ALA A 197 -26.24 -44.54 8.53
N VAL A 198 -27.58 -44.58 8.43
CA VAL A 198 -28.48 -44.41 9.60
C VAL A 198 -29.06 -45.73 10.13
N GLU A 199 -28.86 -46.86 9.47
CA GLU A 199 -29.52 -48.14 9.83
C GLU A 199 -28.63 -49.17 10.58
N LEU A 200 -27.57 -48.77 11.29
CA LEU A 200 -26.68 -49.71 12.00
C LEU A 200 -26.28 -49.37 13.44
N ALA A 201 -27.04 -48.54 14.17
CA ALA A 201 -26.70 -48.26 15.56
C ALA A 201 -27.88 -48.28 16.53
N GLU A 202 -28.56 -49.42 16.67
CA GLU A 202 -29.20 -49.76 17.95
C GLU A 202 -29.04 -51.25 18.33
N VAL A 203 -28.78 -51.44 19.63
CA VAL A 203 -29.02 -52.61 20.49
C VAL A 203 -27.77 -53.35 20.99
N GLY A 204 -27.54 -53.22 22.31
CA GLY A 204 -26.85 -54.25 23.10
C GLY A 204 -26.12 -53.71 24.33
N GLY A 205 -26.83 -53.53 25.44
CA GLY A 205 -26.30 -53.00 26.70
C GLY A 205 -25.29 -53.90 27.42
N VAL A 206 -24.52 -53.30 28.32
CA VAL A 206 -23.77 -53.98 29.38
C VAL A 206 -23.80 -53.16 30.66
N ASP A 207 -24.12 -53.85 31.76
CA ASP A 207 -24.20 -53.41 33.16
C ASP A 207 -22.90 -52.80 33.72
N LEU A 208 -23.10 -51.83 34.62
CA LEU A 208 -22.11 -51.22 35.52
C LEU A 208 -21.63 -52.21 36.60
N PRO A 209 -20.49 -51.92 37.25
CA PRO A 209 -20.52 -51.94 38.71
C PRO A 209 -19.86 -50.72 39.39
N ASP A 210 -20.63 -50.18 40.34
CA ASP A 210 -20.33 -49.50 41.61
C ASP A 210 -19.16 -48.51 41.77
N GLU A 211 -19.56 -47.31 42.22
CA GLU A 211 -18.78 -46.20 42.80
C GLU A 211 -17.81 -46.62 43.94
N PRO A 212 -16.86 -45.73 44.31
CA PRO A 212 -17.21 -44.83 45.40
C PRO A 212 -16.98 -43.35 45.10
N ALA A 213 -17.97 -42.58 45.53
CA ALA A 213 -18.07 -41.14 45.72
C ALA A 213 -16.76 -40.40 46.08
N VAL A 214 -16.53 -39.28 45.40
CA VAL A 214 -15.92 -38.08 45.97
C VAL A 214 -16.76 -36.87 45.54
N GLU A 215 -17.17 -36.10 46.55
CA GLU A 215 -18.17 -35.03 46.52
C GLU A 215 -17.89 -33.88 45.53
N PRO A 216 -18.95 -33.22 45.02
CA PRO A 216 -18.82 -32.05 44.16
C PRO A 216 -18.45 -30.84 45.01
N ARG A 217 -17.23 -30.32 44.84
CA ARG A 217 -16.88 -29.00 45.36
C ARG A 217 -17.07 -27.99 44.24
N GLY A 218 -18.28 -27.44 44.19
CA GLY A 218 -18.54 -26.20 43.48
C GLY A 218 -17.75 -25.07 44.12
N GLU A 219 -17.08 -24.28 43.30
CA GLU A 219 -16.63 -22.92 43.61
C GLU A 219 -16.47 -22.19 42.27
N ASN A 220 -17.59 -21.62 41.81
CA ASN A 220 -17.72 -20.43 40.98
C ASN A 220 -16.68 -20.22 39.86
N GLU A 221 -16.91 -20.82 38.70
CA GLU A 221 -16.61 -20.13 37.44
C GLU A 221 -17.74 -19.13 37.20
N ASP A 222 -17.60 -17.95 37.78
CA ASP A 222 -18.25 -16.76 37.25
C ASP A 222 -17.78 -16.63 35.79
N GLU A 223 -18.62 -17.06 34.84
CA GLU A 223 -18.51 -16.71 33.43
C GLU A 223 -18.55 -15.18 33.33
N LEU A 224 -17.38 -14.56 33.43
CA LEU A 224 -17.18 -13.18 33.02
C LEU A 224 -17.56 -13.09 31.53
N PRO A 225 -18.43 -12.16 31.12
CA PRO A 225 -18.91 -12.03 29.73
C PRO A 225 -17.83 -11.60 28.72
N GLY A 226 -16.54 -11.78 29.02
CA GLY A 226 -15.39 -11.50 28.15
C GLY A 226 -14.51 -12.71 27.81
N GLY A 227 -14.76 -13.91 28.37
CA GLY A 227 -13.89 -15.09 28.17
C GLY A 227 -13.83 -15.57 26.71
N ARG A 228 -15.00 -15.73 26.06
CA ARG A 228 -15.09 -16.16 24.65
C ARG A 228 -14.55 -15.11 23.67
N GLN A 229 -14.78 -13.82 23.93
CA GLN A 229 -14.21 -12.75 23.09
C GLN A 229 -12.69 -12.71 23.19
N SER A 230 -12.13 -12.88 24.39
CA SER A 230 -10.68 -12.96 24.60
C SER A 230 -10.05 -14.15 23.86
N GLU A 231 -10.74 -15.29 23.81
CA GLU A 231 -10.27 -16.48 23.10
C GLU A 231 -10.29 -16.31 21.58
N THR A 232 -11.38 -15.77 21.01
CA THR A 232 -11.47 -15.47 19.57
C THR A 232 -10.44 -14.44 19.15
N SER A 233 -10.25 -13.35 19.92
CA SER A 233 -9.24 -12.34 19.63
C SER A 233 -7.81 -12.90 19.70
N ALA A 234 -7.53 -13.82 20.65
CA ALA A 234 -6.23 -14.49 20.71
C ALA A 234 -5.99 -15.40 19.49
N ARG A 235 -7.00 -16.16 19.04
CA ARG A 235 -6.94 -16.97 17.81
C ARG A 235 -6.66 -16.09 16.59
N ILE A 236 -7.35 -14.95 16.47
CA ILE A 236 -7.16 -14.00 15.36
C ILE A 236 -5.76 -13.38 15.40
N GLN A 237 -5.25 -13.00 16.58
CA GLN A 237 -3.88 -12.50 16.72
C GLN A 237 -2.85 -13.51 16.23
N ILE A 238 -3.04 -14.80 16.53
CA ILE A 238 -2.18 -15.87 16.02
C ILE A 238 -2.26 -15.95 14.49
N GLN A 239 -3.45 -15.84 13.90
CA GLN A 239 -3.60 -15.83 12.43
C GLN A 239 -2.97 -14.60 11.78
N ILE A 240 -3.09 -13.41 12.38
CA ILE A 240 -2.42 -12.19 11.88
C ILE A 240 -0.90 -12.35 11.93
N ASN A 241 -0.35 -12.95 12.99
CA ASN A 241 1.08 -13.25 13.07
C ASN A 241 1.49 -14.28 12.01
N ARG A 242 0.69 -15.33 11.80
CA ARG A 242 0.92 -16.35 10.76
C ARG A 242 0.88 -15.74 9.36
N PHE A 243 -0.11 -14.89 9.08
CA PHE A 243 -0.23 -14.11 7.86
C PHE A 243 0.99 -13.22 7.62
N THR A 244 1.44 -12.49 8.65
CA THR A 244 2.64 -11.64 8.59
C THR A 244 3.90 -12.46 8.32
N ARG A 245 4.01 -13.65 8.91
CA ARG A 245 5.11 -14.57 8.62
C ARG A 245 5.07 -15.03 7.16
N ALA A 246 3.91 -15.47 6.68
CA ALA A 246 3.73 -15.94 5.30
C ALA A 246 4.06 -14.85 4.27
N LEU A 247 3.67 -13.58 4.56
CA LEU A 247 4.08 -12.41 3.80
C LEU A 247 5.61 -12.26 3.70
N ASN A 248 6.29 -12.33 4.85
CA ASN A 248 7.76 -12.22 4.89
C ASN A 248 8.45 -13.35 4.13
N LEU A 249 7.91 -14.56 4.21
CA LEU A 249 8.42 -15.74 3.51
C LEU A 249 8.05 -15.76 2.02
N ARG A 250 7.14 -14.88 1.58
CA ARG A 250 6.57 -14.87 0.22
C ARG A 250 5.93 -16.23 -0.13
N ASP A 251 5.32 -16.85 0.87
CA ASP A 251 4.78 -18.19 0.78
C ASP A 251 3.33 -18.14 0.29
N VAL A 252 3.15 -18.39 -1.01
CA VAL A 252 1.83 -18.38 -1.66
C VAL A 252 0.92 -19.48 -1.09
N GLU A 253 1.50 -20.64 -0.73
CA GLU A 253 0.73 -21.78 -0.22
C GLU A 253 0.21 -21.47 1.18
N GLU A 254 1.09 -21.01 2.08
CA GLU A 254 0.67 -20.62 3.42
C GLU A 254 -0.29 -19.41 3.41
N LEU A 255 -0.10 -18.45 2.51
CA LEU A 255 -1.06 -17.35 2.35
C LEU A 255 -2.41 -17.88 1.87
N SER A 256 -2.44 -18.81 0.91
CA SER A 256 -3.68 -19.36 0.38
C SER A 256 -4.48 -20.12 1.46
N GLU A 257 -3.82 -20.88 2.33
CA GLU A 257 -4.48 -21.56 3.46
C GLU A 257 -5.21 -20.60 4.42
N LEU A 258 -4.70 -19.38 4.57
CA LEU A 258 -5.26 -18.36 5.45
C LEU A 258 -6.42 -17.58 4.81
N LEU A 259 -6.55 -17.62 3.49
CA LEU A 259 -7.55 -16.87 2.74
C LEU A 259 -8.77 -17.73 2.45
N SER A 260 -9.95 -17.11 2.48
CA SER A 260 -11.17 -17.73 1.94
C SER A 260 -11.05 -17.98 0.42
N PRO A 261 -11.76 -18.98 -0.14
CA PRO A 261 -11.72 -19.28 -1.57
C PRO A 261 -11.99 -18.05 -2.45
N ALA A 262 -12.94 -17.20 -2.06
CA ALA A 262 -13.27 -15.98 -2.80
C ALA A 262 -12.11 -14.95 -2.88
N LEU A 263 -11.21 -14.91 -1.89
CA LEU A 263 -10.02 -14.07 -1.94
C LEU A 263 -8.87 -14.74 -2.71
N GLN A 264 -8.80 -16.07 -2.68
CA GLN A 264 -7.84 -16.84 -3.47
C GLN A 264 -8.12 -16.68 -4.97
N GLU A 265 -9.38 -16.80 -5.40
CA GLU A 265 -9.80 -16.58 -6.80
C GLU A 265 -9.45 -15.17 -7.31
N LYS A 266 -9.45 -14.17 -6.42
CA LYS A 266 -9.03 -12.80 -6.74
C LYS A 266 -7.52 -12.61 -6.84
N GLY A 267 -6.73 -13.67 -6.64
CA GLY A 267 -5.27 -13.62 -6.71
C GLY A 267 -4.61 -12.93 -5.51
N LEU A 268 -5.30 -12.80 -4.36
CA LEU A 268 -4.76 -12.04 -3.23
C LEU A 268 -3.49 -12.68 -2.65
N ALA A 269 -3.41 -14.01 -2.56
CA ALA A 269 -2.20 -14.69 -2.08
C ALA A 269 -1.00 -14.38 -2.98
N GLN A 270 -1.21 -14.40 -4.29
CA GLN A 270 -0.20 -14.11 -5.32
C GLN A 270 0.28 -12.66 -5.23
N TYR A 271 -0.65 -11.70 -5.09
CA TYR A 271 -0.33 -10.29 -4.90
C TYR A 271 0.50 -10.05 -3.65
N LEU A 272 0.11 -10.65 -2.53
CA LEU A 272 0.76 -10.50 -1.24
C LEU A 272 2.15 -11.15 -1.20
N ALA A 273 2.30 -12.33 -1.83
CA ALA A 273 3.58 -13.02 -1.93
C ALA A 273 4.58 -12.34 -2.88
N SER A 274 4.10 -11.55 -3.84
CA SER A 274 4.98 -10.88 -4.80
C SER A 274 5.65 -9.63 -4.23
N LEU A 275 5.40 -9.26 -2.97
CA LEU A 275 5.97 -8.06 -2.36
C LEU A 275 7.52 -8.01 -2.54
N PRO A 276 8.06 -6.96 -3.19
CA PRO A 276 9.49 -6.87 -3.49
C PRO A 276 10.39 -7.06 -2.26
N SER A 277 11.54 -7.71 -2.45
CA SER A 277 12.49 -7.97 -1.35
C SER A 277 13.13 -6.72 -0.76
N TYR A 278 13.19 -5.63 -1.54
CA TYR A 278 13.80 -4.39 -1.07
C TYR A 278 12.98 -3.69 0.03
N TYR A 279 11.67 -3.97 0.15
CA TYR A 279 10.85 -3.47 1.27
C TYR A 279 11.28 -4.08 2.63
N GLY A 280 12.13 -5.10 2.61
CA GLY A 280 12.65 -5.76 3.80
C GLY A 280 11.58 -6.61 4.49
N THR A 281 11.62 -6.64 5.82
CA THR A 281 10.62 -7.37 6.60
C THR A 281 9.35 -6.57 6.82
N VAL A 282 8.21 -7.25 6.77
CA VAL A 282 6.89 -6.72 7.14
C VAL A 282 6.65 -7.04 8.62
N SER A 283 6.32 -6.01 9.38
CA SER A 283 5.83 -6.12 10.76
C SER A 283 4.35 -5.75 10.82
N SER A 284 3.64 -6.30 11.80
CA SER A 284 2.21 -6.03 12.00
C SER A 284 1.93 -5.60 13.44
N GLN A 285 1.01 -4.66 13.59
CA GLN A 285 0.49 -4.21 14.87
C GLN A 285 -1.02 -4.05 14.77
N ILE A 286 -1.78 -4.71 15.65
CA ILE A 286 -3.23 -4.47 15.73
C ILE A 286 -3.45 -3.09 16.36
N VAL A 287 -4.10 -2.21 15.61
CA VAL A 287 -4.43 -0.83 16.03
C VAL A 287 -5.84 -0.78 16.60
N GLU A 288 -6.77 -1.55 16.03
CA GLU A 288 -8.15 -1.62 16.47
C GLU A 288 -8.65 -3.06 16.51
N VAL A 289 -9.22 -3.45 17.65
CA VAL A 289 -9.90 -4.72 17.86
C VAL A 289 -11.41 -4.46 17.84
N PRO A 290 -12.19 -5.15 16.99
CA PRO A 290 -13.62 -4.94 16.92
C PRO A 290 -14.32 -5.38 18.21
N SER A 291 -15.38 -4.67 18.60
CA SER A 291 -16.20 -5.03 19.76
C SER A 291 -17.08 -6.27 19.53
N SER A 292 -17.25 -6.68 18.27
CA SER A 292 -18.04 -7.84 17.85
C SER A 292 -17.16 -8.98 17.29
N PRO A 293 -17.51 -10.26 17.52
CA PRO A 293 -16.69 -11.43 17.13
C PRO A 293 -16.40 -11.60 15.63
N GLY A 294 -17.13 -10.92 14.75
CA GLY A 294 -16.91 -10.89 13.29
C GLY A 294 -16.68 -9.47 12.74
N GLY A 295 -16.26 -8.53 13.60
CA GLY A 295 -15.98 -7.18 13.15
C GLY A 295 -14.62 -7.06 12.45
N THR A 296 -14.36 -5.86 11.92
CA THR A 296 -13.12 -5.55 11.21
C THR A 296 -11.98 -5.28 12.18
N TYR A 297 -10.89 -6.03 12.05
CA TYR A 297 -9.61 -5.74 12.67
C TYR A 297 -8.85 -4.73 11.81
N HIS A 298 -8.34 -3.66 12.42
CA HIS A 298 -7.42 -2.75 11.75
C HIS A 298 -6.00 -3.06 12.18
N VAL A 299 -5.18 -3.46 11.22
CA VAL A 299 -3.79 -3.87 11.44
C VAL A 299 -2.88 -2.94 10.67
N LEU A 300 -1.95 -2.28 11.36
CA LEU A 300 -0.89 -1.51 10.75
C LEU A 300 0.21 -2.46 10.29
N LEU A 301 0.42 -2.52 8.98
CA LEU A 301 1.52 -3.22 8.34
C LEU A 301 2.63 -2.21 8.04
N SER A 302 3.83 -2.46 8.56
CA SER A 302 4.99 -1.60 8.37
C SER A 302 6.14 -2.40 7.77
N THR A 303 6.71 -1.89 6.68
CA THR A 303 7.91 -2.42 6.03
C THR A 303 9.17 -1.71 6.56
N GLU A 304 10.35 -2.30 6.37
CA GLU A 304 11.62 -1.65 6.74
C GLU A 304 11.96 -0.46 5.83
N ARG A 305 11.53 -0.54 4.56
CA ARG A 305 11.62 0.53 3.57
C ARG A 305 10.25 0.75 2.94
N GLY A 306 9.92 1.98 2.53
CA GLY A 306 8.62 2.32 1.94
C GLY A 306 7.55 2.75 2.94
N GLY A 307 6.30 2.85 2.45
CA GLY A 307 5.16 3.37 3.20
C GLY A 307 4.57 2.37 4.21
N ARG A 308 3.85 2.90 5.20
CA ARG A 308 3.03 2.10 6.11
C ARG A 308 1.63 1.95 5.54
N TYR A 309 0.96 0.84 5.84
CA TYR A 309 -0.38 0.55 5.36
C TYR A 309 -1.28 0.08 6.49
N THR A 310 -2.52 0.53 6.51
CA THR A 310 -3.55 -0.04 7.37
C THR A 310 -4.31 -1.09 6.57
N ALA A 311 -4.32 -2.32 7.09
CA ALA A 311 -5.09 -3.43 6.58
C ALA A 311 -6.37 -3.59 7.42
N ALA A 312 -7.52 -3.49 6.76
CA ALA A 312 -8.81 -3.88 7.32
C ALA A 312 -9.04 -5.36 7.04
N MET A 313 -9.22 -6.16 8.09
CA MET A 313 -9.27 -7.63 8.03
C MET A 313 -10.53 -8.15 8.73
N ILE A 314 -11.30 -9.04 8.08
CA ILE A 314 -12.38 -9.79 8.74
C ILE A 314 -12.05 -11.28 8.68
N TRP A 315 -12.11 -11.93 9.84
CA TRP A 315 -11.78 -13.34 10.04
C TRP A 315 -13.03 -14.10 10.44
N GLU A 316 -13.33 -15.19 9.76
CA GLU A 316 -14.50 -16.04 10.02
C GLU A 316 -14.09 -17.51 10.07
N ASP A 317 -14.88 -18.33 10.77
CA ASP A 317 -14.65 -19.78 10.84
C ASP A 317 -15.27 -20.44 9.59
N GLY A 318 -14.42 -20.90 8.68
CA GLY A 318 -14.79 -21.55 7.43
C GLY A 318 -14.23 -22.98 7.40
N GLY A 319 -15.10 -24.00 7.38
CA GLY A 319 -14.67 -25.40 7.26
C GLY A 319 -13.86 -25.92 8.47
N GLY A 320 -14.02 -25.33 9.66
CA GLY A 320 -13.29 -25.71 10.87
C GLY A 320 -11.92 -25.01 11.02
N ALA A 321 -11.60 -24.06 10.14
CA ALA A 321 -10.41 -23.22 10.23
C ALA A 321 -10.80 -21.74 10.16
N LEU A 322 -10.02 -20.90 10.84
CA LEU A 322 -10.22 -19.46 10.79
C LEU A 322 -9.59 -18.90 9.50
N GLN A 323 -10.41 -18.33 8.64
CA GLN A 323 -10.02 -17.82 7.33
C GLN A 323 -10.30 -16.32 7.22
N LEU A 324 -9.47 -15.62 6.46
CA LEU A 324 -9.65 -14.23 6.10
C LEU A 324 -10.68 -14.12 4.97
N THR A 325 -11.81 -13.50 5.25
CA THR A 325 -12.92 -13.33 4.30
C THR A 325 -12.95 -11.93 3.68
N TYR A 326 -12.37 -10.95 4.36
CA TYR A 326 -12.22 -9.59 3.86
C TYR A 326 -10.81 -9.08 4.11
N PHE A 327 -10.21 -8.49 3.07
CA PHE A 327 -8.94 -7.79 3.17
C PHE A 327 -9.01 -6.51 2.34
N ARG A 328 -8.65 -5.39 2.95
CA ARG A 328 -8.44 -4.13 2.24
C ARG A 328 -7.23 -3.43 2.78
N LEU A 329 -6.31 -3.08 1.89
CA LEU A 329 -5.13 -2.29 2.21
C LEU A 329 -5.38 -0.83 1.85
N THR A 330 -5.03 0.07 2.76
CA THR A 330 -5.03 1.52 2.53
C THR A 330 -3.72 2.11 3.02
N PRO A 331 -3.09 3.08 2.32
CA PRO A 331 -1.95 3.80 2.85
C PRO A 331 -2.27 4.31 4.25
N ALA A 332 -1.41 4.01 5.21
CA ALA A 332 -1.56 4.52 6.56
C ALA A 332 -1.24 6.02 6.49
N ALA A 333 -2.26 6.86 6.73
CA ALA A 333 -2.00 8.26 6.96
C ALA A 333 -1.03 8.37 8.16
N PRO A 334 0.02 9.20 8.08
CA PRO A 334 0.88 9.40 9.23
C PRO A 334 0.02 9.88 10.39
N GLU A 335 0.06 9.14 11.50
CA GLU A 335 -0.62 9.54 12.73
C GLU A 335 0.04 10.85 13.18
N VAL A 336 -0.70 11.95 13.08
CA VAL A 336 -0.16 13.26 13.46
C VAL A 336 -0.04 13.27 14.98
N PRO A 337 1.17 13.41 15.55
CA PRO A 337 1.32 13.45 17.00
C PRO A 337 0.42 14.55 17.58
N PRO A 338 -0.27 14.29 18.71
CA PRO A 338 -1.21 15.25 19.28
C PRO A 338 -0.52 16.60 19.62
N GLU A 339 0.78 16.59 19.92
CA GLU A 339 1.58 17.79 20.12
C GLU A 339 1.73 18.61 18.83
N ILE A 340 1.90 17.95 17.68
CA ILE A 340 1.97 18.63 16.38
C ILE A 340 0.59 19.19 16.03
N ALA A 341 -0.49 18.42 16.22
CA ALA A 341 -1.84 18.90 15.98
C ALA A 341 -2.19 20.12 16.87
N ALA A 342 -1.85 20.07 18.16
CA ALA A 342 -2.01 21.19 19.08
C ALA A 342 -1.16 22.41 18.68
N SER A 343 0.06 22.18 18.22
CA SER A 343 0.96 23.24 17.73
C SER A 343 0.42 23.92 16.46
N CYS A 344 -0.11 23.16 15.50
CA CYS A 344 -0.79 23.69 14.32
C CYS A 344 -2.05 24.48 14.68
N ALA A 345 -2.86 23.98 15.62
CA ALA A 345 -4.03 24.70 16.11
C ALA A 345 -3.64 26.02 16.81
N SER A 346 -2.53 26.03 17.56
CA SER A 346 -1.99 27.25 18.17
C SER A 346 -1.55 28.27 17.13
N PHE A 347 -0.87 27.83 16.07
CA PHE A 347 -0.48 28.71 14.96
C PHE A 347 -1.71 29.35 14.30
N LEU A 348 -2.76 28.58 14.03
CA LEU A 348 -4.00 29.11 13.45
C LEU A 348 -4.70 30.09 14.39
N GLY A 349 -4.73 29.80 15.70
CA GLY A 349 -5.28 30.71 16.70
C GLY A 349 -4.53 32.05 16.75
N ASP A 350 -3.21 32.02 16.67
CA ASP A 350 -2.36 33.21 16.63
C ASP A 350 -2.59 34.02 15.35
N LEU A 351 -2.66 33.35 14.20
CA LEU A 351 -2.93 33.97 12.90
C LEU A 351 -4.31 34.64 12.87
N GLN A 352 -5.35 33.90 13.25
CA GLN A 352 -6.71 34.42 13.31
C GLN A 352 -6.83 35.60 14.28
N THR A 353 -6.14 35.54 15.43
CA THR A 353 -6.12 36.63 16.40
C THR A 353 -5.45 37.88 15.84
N ALA A 354 -4.29 37.74 15.20
CA ALA A 354 -3.58 38.85 14.58
C ALA A 354 -4.41 39.55 13.49
N LEU A 355 -5.09 38.75 12.65
CA LEU A 355 -5.98 39.27 11.61
C LEU A 355 -7.20 39.99 12.22
N ARG A 356 -7.85 39.38 13.22
CA ARG A 356 -9.03 39.97 13.90
C ARG A 356 -8.71 41.29 14.60
N THR A 357 -7.53 41.43 15.20
CA THR A 357 -7.11 42.66 15.88
C THR A 357 -6.46 43.67 14.95
N GLY A 358 -6.22 43.32 13.68
CA GLY A 358 -5.48 44.14 12.73
C GLY A 358 -4.03 44.40 13.16
N ASP A 359 -3.42 43.50 13.95
CA ASP A 359 -2.05 43.65 14.42
C ASP A 359 -1.06 43.17 13.35
N LEU A 360 -0.72 44.08 12.44
CA LEU A 360 0.23 43.82 11.37
C LEU A 360 1.62 43.43 11.88
N THR A 361 2.02 43.92 13.06
CA THR A 361 3.34 43.57 13.62
C THR A 361 3.35 42.11 14.06
N ARG A 362 2.29 41.64 14.71
CA ARG A 362 2.14 40.23 15.06
C ARG A 362 2.02 39.35 13.82
N LEU A 363 1.26 39.80 12.81
CA LEU A 363 1.09 39.07 11.55
C LEU A 363 2.44 38.83 10.84
N GLU A 364 3.30 39.85 10.79
CA GLU A 364 4.65 39.73 10.21
C GLU A 364 5.52 38.68 10.94
N THR A 365 5.35 38.51 12.27
CA THR A 365 6.11 37.48 13.01
C THR A 365 5.69 36.05 12.67
N LEU A 366 4.56 35.85 12.00
CA LEU A 366 4.06 34.55 11.57
C LEU A 366 4.53 34.18 10.16
N PHE A 367 5.22 35.07 9.45
CA PHE A 367 5.69 34.81 8.09
C PHE A 367 7.16 34.42 8.06
N ALA A 368 7.47 33.46 7.20
CA ALA A 368 8.84 33.04 6.98
C ALA A 368 9.63 34.12 6.21
N PRO A 369 10.96 34.25 6.45
CA PRO A 369 11.83 35.13 5.67
C PRO A 369 11.85 34.77 4.17
N ASP A 370 11.62 33.50 3.84
CA ASP A 370 11.59 32.91 2.51
C ASP A 370 10.16 32.61 2.01
N LEU A 371 9.15 33.40 2.42
CA LEU A 371 7.78 33.31 1.92
C LEU A 371 7.77 33.29 0.38
N ARG A 372 7.12 32.28 -0.22
CA ARG A 372 7.08 32.05 -1.68
C ARG A 372 6.33 33.14 -2.43
N GLN A 373 5.24 33.64 -1.87
CA GLN A 373 4.44 34.73 -2.44
C GLN A 373 4.92 36.10 -1.95
N LYS A 374 4.49 37.17 -2.63
CA LYS A 374 4.71 38.54 -2.15
C LYS A 374 3.96 38.75 -0.84
N ARG A 375 4.67 39.24 0.19
CA ARG A 375 4.12 39.48 1.53
C ARG A 375 2.88 40.35 1.53
N SER A 376 2.90 41.48 0.80
CA SER A 376 1.75 42.39 0.70
C SER A 376 0.48 41.67 0.23
N ASP A 377 0.62 40.84 -0.80
CA ASP A 377 -0.51 40.18 -1.45
C ASP A 377 -1.13 39.12 -0.52
N VAL A 378 -0.29 38.43 0.24
CA VAL A 378 -0.73 37.46 1.27
C VAL A 378 -1.45 38.16 2.41
N VAL A 379 -0.91 39.29 2.90
CA VAL A 379 -1.56 40.08 3.96
C VAL A 379 -2.92 40.59 3.49
N ASP A 380 -2.95 41.25 2.33
CA ASP A 380 -4.17 41.83 1.77
C ASP A 380 -5.24 40.74 1.58
N PHE A 381 -4.85 39.57 1.07
CA PHE A 381 -5.75 38.43 0.93
C PHE A 381 -6.27 37.91 2.28
N LEU A 382 -5.38 37.64 3.25
CA LEU A 382 -5.78 37.10 4.55
C LEU A 382 -6.70 38.06 5.33
N LEU A 383 -6.56 39.37 5.13
CA LEU A 383 -7.45 40.38 5.69
C LEU A 383 -8.89 40.32 5.11
N THR A 384 -9.11 39.65 3.98
CA THR A 384 -10.46 39.44 3.42
C THR A 384 -11.21 38.26 4.04
N MET A 385 -10.53 37.44 4.86
CA MET A 385 -11.11 36.26 5.49
C MET A 385 -12.01 36.63 6.67
N ASP A 386 -13.09 35.88 6.88
CA ASP A 386 -13.89 35.99 8.09
C ASP A 386 -13.09 35.44 9.27
N THR A 387 -12.86 36.29 10.27
CA THR A 387 -12.17 35.93 11.51
C THR A 387 -13.13 35.84 12.70
N SER A 388 -14.43 36.06 12.49
CA SER A 388 -15.46 35.97 13.52
C SER A 388 -15.83 34.53 13.89
N THR A 389 -15.68 33.60 12.95
CA THR A 389 -15.87 32.17 13.11
C THR A 389 -14.54 31.44 13.29
N ALA A 390 -14.48 30.43 14.16
CA ALA A 390 -13.25 29.65 14.36
C ALA A 390 -12.91 28.89 13.07
N TRP A 391 -11.67 29.03 12.61
CA TRP A 391 -11.19 28.32 11.42
C TRP A 391 -11.05 26.82 11.72
N ALA A 392 -11.51 25.97 10.80
CA ALA A 392 -11.48 24.52 10.99
C ALA A 392 -10.23 23.93 10.35
N LEU A 393 -9.38 23.29 11.16
CA LEU A 393 -8.24 22.51 10.68
C LEU A 393 -8.75 21.17 10.13
N GLU A 394 -8.73 21.01 8.80
CA GLU A 394 -9.27 19.83 8.12
C GLU A 394 -8.22 18.74 7.96
N GLN A 395 -6.97 19.13 7.70
CA GLN A 395 -5.88 18.18 7.42
C GLN A 395 -4.52 18.73 7.84
N ILE A 396 -3.63 17.83 8.25
CA ILE A 396 -2.20 18.09 8.45
C ILE A 396 -1.44 17.08 7.60
N THR A 397 -0.55 17.57 6.74
CA THR A 397 0.36 16.78 5.90
C THR A 397 1.77 16.97 6.46
N LEU A 398 2.48 15.88 6.72
CA LEU A 398 3.81 15.97 7.35
C LEU A 398 4.94 16.21 6.34
N GLU A 399 4.78 15.78 5.10
CA GLU A 399 5.83 15.88 4.07
C GLU A 399 5.21 16.10 2.68
N PRO A 400 5.34 17.31 2.10
CA PRO A 400 5.84 18.54 2.72
C PRO A 400 4.91 19.03 3.86
N PHE A 401 5.50 19.64 4.89
CA PHE A 401 4.75 20.05 6.07
C PHE A 401 3.77 21.18 5.75
N SER A 402 2.47 20.86 5.74
CA SER A 402 1.40 21.80 5.41
C SER A 402 0.12 21.47 6.17
N ILE A 403 -0.73 22.48 6.34
CA ILE A 403 -2.05 22.32 6.94
C ILE A 403 -3.13 22.87 6.01
N THR A 404 -4.25 22.16 5.94
CA THR A 404 -5.42 22.57 5.16
C THR A 404 -6.51 23.03 6.12
N VAL A 405 -7.04 24.22 5.88
CA VAL A 405 -7.95 24.91 6.79
C VAL A 405 -9.16 25.39 6.02
N ARG A 406 -10.36 25.08 6.52
CA ARG A 406 -11.59 25.63 5.98
C ARG A 406 -11.89 26.97 6.63
N VAL A 407 -12.10 27.98 5.78
CA VAL A 407 -12.33 29.38 6.16
C VAL A 407 -13.46 29.95 5.31
N SER A 408 -14.26 30.84 5.89
CA SER A 408 -15.24 31.63 5.14
C SER A 408 -14.63 32.95 4.70
N SER A 409 -14.91 33.42 3.49
CA SER A 409 -14.57 34.77 3.07
C SER A 409 -15.49 35.78 3.79
N GLY A 410 -15.07 37.04 3.90
CA GLY A 410 -15.93 38.12 4.40
C GLY A 410 -17.19 38.35 3.56
N GLN A 411 -17.30 37.73 2.38
CA GLN A 411 -18.48 37.75 1.50
C GLN A 411 -19.36 36.49 1.63
N GLY A 412 -18.95 35.51 2.44
CA GLY A 412 -19.70 34.28 2.73
C GLY A 412 -19.29 33.05 1.92
N ASP A 413 -18.29 33.17 1.04
CA ASP A 413 -17.78 32.03 0.25
C ASP A 413 -16.98 31.08 1.14
N GLN A 414 -17.09 29.78 0.92
CA GLN A 414 -16.24 28.81 1.61
C GLN A 414 -14.94 28.60 0.83
N LEU A 415 -13.81 28.64 1.52
CA LEU A 415 -12.48 28.45 0.96
C LEU A 415 -11.72 27.38 1.76
N LEU A 416 -10.91 26.60 1.06
CA LEU A 416 -9.83 25.83 1.67
C LEU A 416 -8.52 26.59 1.48
N LEU A 417 -7.89 26.95 2.59
CA LEU A 417 -6.57 27.54 2.63
C LEU A 417 -5.55 26.47 2.95
N GLN A 418 -4.57 26.30 2.08
CA GLN A 418 -3.44 25.42 2.31
C GLN A 418 -2.26 26.26 2.77
N PHE A 419 -1.86 26.13 4.03
CA PHE A 419 -0.70 26.80 4.59
C PHE A 419 0.49 25.85 4.59
N GLU A 420 1.51 26.17 3.80
CA GLU A 420 2.82 25.53 3.89
C GLU A 420 3.59 26.13 5.06
N LEU A 421 4.00 25.30 6.01
CA LEU A 421 4.59 25.74 7.26
C LEU A 421 6.04 25.29 7.37
N THR A 422 6.87 26.14 7.95
CA THR A 422 8.28 25.84 8.27
C THR A 422 8.54 26.11 9.75
N PRO A 423 9.39 25.32 10.44
CA PRO A 423 9.65 25.53 11.85
C PRO A 423 10.38 26.87 12.07
N GLY A 424 9.80 27.73 12.91
CA GLY A 424 10.46 28.91 13.46
C GLY A 424 11.11 28.62 14.81
N GLN A 425 11.70 29.66 15.41
CA GLN A 425 12.40 29.52 16.70
C GLN A 425 11.45 29.15 17.87
N TYR A 426 10.19 29.58 17.80
CA TYR A 426 9.20 29.37 18.87
C TYR A 426 7.83 28.88 18.38
N HIS A 427 7.53 29.05 17.09
CA HIS A 427 6.24 28.76 16.47
C HIS A 427 6.43 28.45 14.98
N TRP A 428 5.40 27.88 14.35
CA TRP A 428 5.38 27.68 12.90
C TRP A 428 5.34 29.00 12.14
N LEU A 429 6.04 29.06 11.02
CA LEU A 429 6.04 30.22 10.12
C LEU A 429 5.42 29.84 8.78
N LEU A 430 4.60 30.74 8.24
CA LEU A 430 4.00 30.60 6.92
C LEU A 430 5.06 30.79 5.85
N LYS A 431 5.31 29.74 5.06
CA LYS A 431 6.22 29.74 3.93
C LYS A 431 5.50 29.82 2.58
N GLY A 432 4.26 29.36 2.51
CA GLY A 432 3.46 29.40 1.30
C GLY A 432 1.97 29.35 1.58
N LEU A 433 1.18 30.01 0.75
CA LEU A 433 -0.28 29.99 0.81
C LEU A 433 -0.90 29.53 -0.51
N GLY A 434 -1.66 28.44 -0.46
CA GLY A 434 -2.55 27.97 -1.51
C GLY A 434 -4.01 28.27 -1.16
N VAL A 435 -4.83 28.56 -2.18
CA VAL A 435 -6.25 28.89 -2.01
C VAL A 435 -7.08 28.06 -2.99
N VAL A 436 -8.06 27.33 -2.47
CA VAL A 436 -9.00 26.53 -3.27
C VAL A 436 -10.42 26.97 -2.93
N PRO A 437 -11.19 27.51 -3.90
CA PRO A 437 -12.59 27.84 -3.67
C PRO A 437 -13.43 26.57 -3.54
N LEU A 438 -14.35 26.54 -2.59
CA LEU A 438 -15.34 25.48 -2.47
C LEU A 438 -16.64 25.88 -3.19
N PRO A 439 -17.29 24.95 -3.91
CA PRO A 439 -18.52 25.20 -4.66
C PRO A 439 -19.74 25.50 -3.79
#